data_AF-A0A0F9CV72-F1
#
_entry.id   AF-A0A0F9CV72-F1
#
_cell.length_a   1.000
_cell.length_b   1.000
_cell.length_c   1.000
_cell.angle_alpha   90.00
_cell.angle_beta   90.00
_cell.angle_gamma   90.00
#
_symmetry.space_group_name_H-M   'P 1'
#
loop_
_entity.id
_entity.type
_entity.pdbx_description
1 polymer ?
#
loop_
_entity_poly.entity_id
_entity_poly.type
_entity_poly.pdbx_seq_one_letter_code
_entity_poly.pdbx_strand_id
1 'polypeptide(L)'
;MEGKELALSFHILYERLAPEYDYKTQKATKKFDENSANGKLMIAVCNELLPNLRARIKQLEDTFKHYHDHGSKRDRTDTCKECGLKVKGNIMANKEEIKFPPINN
;
A
#
# COMPACT_ATOMS: atom_id res chain seq x y z
N MET A 1 4.01 11.29 -3.05
CA MET A 1 3.57 10.61 -1.82
C MET A 1 4.76 10.07 -1.07
N GLU A 2 5.18 10.80 -0.03
CA GLU A 2 6.22 10.42 0.94
C GLU A 2 5.60 9.81 2.20
N GLY A 3 6.40 9.15 3.06
CA GLY A 3 5.88 8.49 4.25
C GLY A 3 5.25 9.46 5.25
N LYS A 4 5.75 10.70 5.31
CA LYS A 4 5.16 11.78 6.10
C LYS A 4 3.74 12.13 5.65
N GLU A 5 3.51 12.23 4.35
CA GLU A 5 2.20 12.55 3.78
C GLU A 5 1.20 11.42 4.03
N LEU A 6 1.65 10.16 3.92
CA LEU A 6 0.85 8.99 4.23
C LEU A 6 0.52 8.91 5.73
N ALA A 7 1.49 9.19 6.61
CA ALA A 7 1.30 9.20 8.06
C ALA A 7 0.30 10.27 8.50
N LEU A 8 0.38 11.48 7.95
CA LEU A 8 -0.59 12.53 8.23
C LEU A 8 -1.99 12.14 7.76
N SER A 9 -2.10 11.59 6.55
CA SER A 9 -3.38 11.13 5.99
C SER A 9 -3.98 10.00 6.82
N PHE A 10 -3.16 9.03 7.24
CA PHE A 10 -3.54 7.98 8.17
C PHE A 10 -4.07 8.56 9.49
N HIS A 11 -3.32 9.49 10.10
CA HIS A 11 -3.72 10.12 11.37
C HIS A 11 -5.07 10.82 11.28
N ILE A 12 -5.29 11.60 10.22
CA ILE A 12 -6.55 12.31 9.99
C ILE A 12 -7.72 11.31 9.88
N LEU A 13 -7.54 10.24 9.09
CA LEU A 13 -8.56 9.21 8.95
C LEU A 13 -8.79 8.43 10.24
N TYR A 14 -7.72 8.10 10.96
CA TYR A 14 -7.78 7.42 12.25
C TYR A 14 -8.59 8.23 13.27
N GLU A 15 -8.31 9.53 13.42
CA GLU A 15 -9.06 10.42 14.31
C GLU A 15 -10.52 10.59 13.90
N ARG A 16 -10.80 10.66 12.58
CA ARG A 16 -12.15 10.78 12.06
C ARG A 16 -12.97 9.50 12.30
N LEU A 17 -12.35 8.34 12.09
CA LEU A 17 -13.03 7.04 12.17
C LEU A 17 -13.08 6.49 13.59
N ALA A 18 -12.11 6.80 14.46
CA ALA A 18 -12.03 6.24 15.81
C ALA A 18 -13.36 6.26 16.60
N PRO A 19 -14.13 7.38 16.64
CA PRO A 19 -15.42 7.41 17.33
C PRO A 19 -16.49 6.48 16.73
N GLU A 20 -16.42 6.17 15.44
CA GLU A 20 -17.34 5.23 14.77
C GLU A 20 -17.12 3.77 15.24
N TYR A 21 -15.97 3.49 15.87
CA TYR A 21 -15.59 2.18 16.40
C TYR A 21 -15.46 2.20 17.94
N ASP A 22 -16.20 3.09 18.61
CA ASP A 22 -16.18 3.28 20.08
C ASP A 22 -14.78 3.54 20.67
N TYR A 23 -13.83 3.98 19.84
CA TYR A 23 -12.48 4.29 20.25
C TYR A 23 -12.29 5.80 20.42
N LYS A 24 -11.69 6.20 21.55
CA LYS A 24 -11.34 7.59 21.82
C LYS A 24 -9.83 7.74 21.86
N THR A 25 -9.32 8.54 20.94
CA THR A 25 -7.91 8.88 20.88
C THR A 25 -7.47 9.67 22.11
N GLN A 26 -6.23 9.45 22.55
CA GLN A 26 -5.69 10.16 23.71
C GLN A 26 -5.53 11.64 23.37
N LYS A 27 -5.89 12.53 24.31
CA LYS A 27 -5.81 13.99 24.09
C LYS A 27 -4.44 14.45 23.62
N ALA A 28 -3.37 13.83 24.15
CA ALA A 28 -1.99 14.16 23.83
C ALA A 28 -1.59 13.77 22.39
N THR A 29 -2.23 12.76 21.80
CA THR A 29 -1.91 12.26 20.46
C THR A 29 -2.91 12.72 19.41
N LYS A 30 -3.94 13.48 19.79
CA LYS A 30 -5.05 13.87 18.91
C LYS A 30 -4.61 14.73 17.72
N LYS A 31 -3.55 15.51 17.91
CA LYS A 31 -2.91 16.28 16.85
C LYS A 31 -1.68 15.52 16.36
N PHE A 32 -1.55 15.41 15.04
CA PHE A 32 -0.33 14.89 14.44
C PHE A 32 0.82 15.86 14.71
N ASP A 33 1.91 15.36 15.30
CA ASP A 33 3.16 16.08 15.48
C ASP A 33 4.31 15.18 15.03
N GLU A 34 4.93 15.55 13.90
CA GLU A 34 6.04 14.82 13.28
C GLU A 34 7.31 14.75 14.15
N ASN A 35 7.47 15.65 15.13
CA ASN A 35 8.63 15.69 16.00
C ASN A 35 8.45 14.82 17.26
N SER A 36 7.20 14.49 17.61
CA SER A 36 6.85 13.59 18.70
C SER A 36 7.32 12.15 18.43
N ALA A 37 7.51 11.35 19.48
CA ALA A 37 7.87 9.94 19.34
C ALA A 37 6.83 9.16 18.52
N ASN A 38 5.53 9.42 18.75
CA ASN A 38 4.44 8.81 17.99
C ASN A 38 4.46 9.20 16.51
N GLY A 39 4.65 10.49 16.20
CA GLY A 39 4.72 10.96 14.81
C GLY A 39 5.92 10.38 14.06
N LYS A 40 7.09 10.34 14.69
CA LYS A 40 8.29 9.70 14.12
C LYS A 40 8.05 8.22 13.82
N LEU A 41 7.39 7.50 14.73
CA LEU A 41 7.03 6.10 14.52
C LEU A 41 6.05 5.93 13.34
N MET A 42 4.99 6.74 13.28
CA MET A 42 4.03 6.68 12.16
C MET A 42 4.71 6.92 10.80
N ILE A 43 5.62 7.91 10.73
CA ILE A 43 6.39 8.20 9.50
C ILE A 43 7.28 7.02 9.12
N ALA A 44 8.00 6.44 10.08
CA ALA A 44 8.86 5.27 9.84
C ALA A 44 8.05 4.08 9.30
N VAL A 45 6.92 3.75 9.94
CA VAL A 45 6.02 2.70 9.46
C VAL A 45 5.52 2.97 8.04
N CYS A 46 5.13 4.20 7.74
CA CYS A 46 4.67 4.58 6.40
C CYS A 46 5.78 4.50 5.35
N ASN A 47 7.02 4.84 5.70
CA ASN A 47 8.17 4.66 4.83
C ASN A 47 8.44 3.19 4.51
N GLU A 48 8.27 2.28 5.47
CA GLU A 48 8.40 0.83 5.25
C GLU A 48 7.27 0.26 4.36
N LEU A 49 6.05 0.80 4.47
CA LEU A 49 4.89 0.35 3.68
C LEU A 49 4.92 0.84 2.23
N LEU A 50 5.43 2.05 1.98
CA LEU A 50 5.34 2.71 0.68
C LEU A 50 5.94 1.92 -0.49
N PRO A 51 7.13 1.30 -0.39
CA PRO A 51 7.70 0.51 -1.48
C PRO A 51 6.76 -0.63 -1.93
N ASN A 52 6.17 -1.34 -0.96
CA ASN A 52 5.23 -2.44 -1.24
C ASN A 52 3.95 -1.94 -1.90
N LEU A 53 3.38 -0.82 -1.40
CA LEU A 53 2.19 -0.21 -2.01
C LEU A 53 2.46 0.26 -3.45
N ARG A 54 3.59 0.91 -3.69
CA ARG A 54 3.99 1.37 -5.03
C ARG A 54 4.19 0.19 -5.99
N ALA A 55 4.85 -0.88 -5.54
CA ALA A 55 5.05 -2.07 -6.35
C ALA A 55 3.72 -2.70 -6.78
N ARG A 56 2.75 -2.79 -5.85
CA ARG A 56 1.40 -3.31 -6.13
C ARG A 56 0.62 -2.41 -7.08
N ILE A 57 0.65 -1.09 -6.88
CA ILE A 57 -0.01 -0.13 -7.78
C ILE A 57 0.59 -0.23 -9.19
N LYS A 58 1.92 -0.25 -9.31
CA LYS A 58 2.58 -0.40 -10.61
C LYS A 58 2.17 -1.71 -11.31
N GLN A 59 2.10 -2.82 -10.57
CA GLN A 59 1.64 -4.09 -11.13
C GLN A 59 0.20 -4.02 -11.66
N LEU A 60 -0.69 -3.29 -10.95
CA LEU A 60 -2.06 -3.05 -11.40
C LEU A 60 -2.09 -2.17 -12.66
N GLU A 61 -1.32 -1.08 -12.69
CA GLU A 61 -1.22 -0.17 -13.84
C GLU A 61 -0.69 -0.90 -15.09
N ASP A 62 0.39 -1.68 -14.94
CA ASP A 62 0.96 -2.49 -16.02
C ASP A 62 -0.09 -3.47 -16.56
N THR A 63 -0.88 -4.08 -15.67
CA THR A 63 -1.93 -5.02 -16.05
C THR A 63 -3.10 -4.31 -16.75
N PHE A 64 -3.54 -3.16 -16.23
CA PHE A 64 -4.63 -2.40 -16.83
C PHE A 64 -4.25 -1.89 -18.22
N LYS A 65 -3.05 -1.33 -18.37
CA LYS A 65 -2.51 -0.91 -19.67
C LYS A 65 -2.46 -2.07 -20.66
N HIS A 66 -2.03 -3.25 -20.22
CA HIS A 66 -2.04 -4.44 -21.08
C HIS A 66 -3.46 -4.80 -21.58
N TYR A 67 -4.46 -4.85 -20.69
CA TYR A 67 -5.84 -5.14 -21.10
C TYR A 67 -6.43 -4.09 -22.03
N HIS A 68 -6.11 -2.82 -21.80
CA HIS A 68 -6.52 -1.71 -22.66
C HIS A 68 -5.91 -1.82 -24.07
N ASP A 69 -4.61 -2.10 -24.16
CA ASP A 69 -3.88 -2.06 -25.43
C ASP A 69 -4.04 -3.36 -26.26
N HIS A 70 -4.18 -4.52 -25.61
CA HIS A 70 -4.10 -5.84 -26.27
C HIS A 70 -5.34 -6.74 -26.08
N GLY A 71 -6.31 -6.32 -25.24
CA GLY A 71 -7.43 -7.17 -24.85
C GLY A 71 -7.01 -8.40 -24.03
N SER A 72 -7.92 -9.36 -23.81
CA SER A 72 -7.68 -10.52 -22.94
C SER A 72 -6.88 -11.68 -23.58
N LYS A 73 -6.15 -11.42 -24.68
CA LYS A 73 -5.45 -12.44 -25.47
C LYS A 73 -4.22 -12.98 -24.72
N ARG A 74 -4.48 -13.84 -23.73
CA ARG A 74 -3.47 -14.62 -23.02
C ARG A 74 -3.05 -15.83 -23.85
N ASP A 75 -1.80 -16.23 -23.73
CA ASP A 75 -1.35 -17.53 -24.20
C ASP A 75 -1.17 -18.52 -23.04
N ARG A 76 -0.73 -19.75 -23.33
CA ARG A 76 -0.55 -20.82 -22.34
C ARG A 76 0.56 -20.53 -21.30
N THR A 77 1.31 -19.44 -21.45
CA THR A 77 2.47 -19.08 -20.63
C THR A 77 2.22 -17.86 -19.74
N ASP A 78 0.96 -17.39 -19.65
CA ASP A 78 0.61 -16.15 -18.93
C ASP A 78 1.41 -14.92 -19.42
N THR A 79 1.89 -14.97 -20.66
CA THR A 79 2.67 -13.89 -21.27
C THR A 79 1.89 -13.30 -22.44
N CYS A 80 1.78 -11.98 -22.48
CA CYS A 80 1.24 -11.30 -23.65
C CYS A 80 2.20 -11.47 -24.82
N LYS A 81 1.70 -12.00 -25.95
CA LYS A 81 2.51 -12.17 -27.16
C LYS A 81 2.88 -10.87 -27.86
N GLU A 82 2.13 -9.79 -27.62
CA GLU A 82 2.32 -8.51 -28.30
C GLU A 82 3.32 -7.61 -27.56
N CYS A 83 3.27 -7.55 -26.23
CA CYS A 83 4.17 -6.70 -25.43
C CYS A 83 5.13 -7.46 -24.50
N GLY A 84 5.06 -8.80 -24.44
CA GLY A 84 5.95 -9.63 -23.63
C GLY A 84 5.71 -9.54 -22.11
N LEU A 85 4.68 -8.81 -21.66
CA LEU A 85 4.35 -8.70 -20.25
C LEU A 85 3.90 -10.05 -19.69
N LYS A 86 4.52 -10.51 -18.60
CA LYS A 86 4.06 -11.65 -17.82
C LYS A 86 2.92 -11.23 -16.90
N VAL A 87 1.70 -11.57 -17.27
CA VAL A 87 0.51 -11.33 -16.46
C VAL A 87 0.23 -12.63 -15.69
N LYS A 88 0.89 -12.81 -14.53
CA LYS A 88 0.62 -13.98 -13.67
C LYS A 88 -0.89 -14.11 -13.47
N GLY A 89 -1.45 -15.27 -13.81
CA GLY A 89 -2.87 -15.56 -13.61
C GLY A 89 -3.31 -15.19 -12.20
N ASN A 90 -4.32 -14.31 -12.11
CA ASN A 90 -4.88 -13.74 -10.89
C ASN A 90 -3.94 -12.87 -10.05
N ILE A 91 -4.01 -11.55 -10.27
CA ILE A 91 -3.64 -10.53 -9.26
C ILE A 91 -4.35 -10.81 -7.91
N MET A 92 -5.55 -11.42 -7.94
CA MET A 92 -6.31 -11.83 -6.76
C MET A 92 -5.76 -13.08 -6.05
N ALA A 93 -4.81 -13.82 -6.65
CA ALA A 93 -4.24 -15.05 -6.08
C ALA A 93 -2.83 -14.86 -5.51
N ASN A 94 -2.20 -13.69 -5.70
CA ASN A 94 -0.94 -13.35 -5.02
C ASN A 94 -1.20 -13.09 -3.53
N LYS A 95 -1.34 -14.18 -2.78
CA LYS A 95 -1.11 -14.23 -1.32
C LYS A 95 0.38 -14.11 -1.00
N GLU A 96 1.11 -13.23 -1.68
CA GLU A 96 2.44 -12.87 -1.19
C GLU A 96 2.20 -12.05 0.08
N GLU A 97 2.33 -12.73 1.22
CA GLU A 97 2.32 -12.08 2.53
C GLU A 97 3.32 -10.92 2.49
N ILE A 98 2.89 -9.76 2.97
CA ILE A 98 3.78 -8.63 3.16
C ILE A 98 4.82 -9.08 4.18
N LYS A 99 6.03 -9.38 3.70
CA LYS A 99 7.15 -9.76 4.56
C LYS A 99 7.66 -8.51 5.25
N PHE A 100 7.30 -8.36 6.51
CA PHE A 100 7.89 -7.34 7.36
C PHE A 100 9.26 -7.82 7.85
N PRO A 101 10.24 -6.92 8.02
CA PRO A 101 11.47 -7.26 8.73
C PRO A 101 11.13 -7.79 10.14
N PRO A 102 11.97 -8.68 10.70
CA PRO A 102 11.73 -9.27 12.01
C PRO A 102 11.61 -8.18 13.09
N ILE A 103 10.66 -8.37 14.01
CA ILE A 103 10.53 -7.52 15.20
C ILE A 103 11.73 -7.83 16.11
N ASN A 104 12.70 -6.92 16.18
CA ASN A 104 13.77 -7.00 17.15
C ASN A 104 13.23 -6.51 18.50
N ASN A 105 13.01 -7.44 19.43
CA ASN A 105 12.71 -7.13 20.83
C ASN A 105 13.98 -6.83 21.62
#